data_AF-A0A660KWB0-F1
#
_entry.id   AF-A0A660KWB0-F1
#
_cell.length_a   1.000
_cell.length_b   1.000
_cell.length_c   1.000
_cell.angle_alpha   90.00
_cell.angle_beta   90.00
_cell.angle_gamma   90.00
#
_symmetry.space_group_name_H-M   'P 1'
#
loop_
_entity.id
_entity.type
_entity.pdbx_description
1 polymer ?
#
loop_
_entity_poly.entity_id
_entity_poly.type
_entity_poly.pdbx_seq_one_letter_code
_entity_poly.pdbx_strand_id
1 'polypeptide(L)'
;MRQNARDFYRRKRQPKDAGVTLVELLAALAVGSLLLLGVYAITGLFTSTIGVEHAERSIDRQADAVVQFVERSVKDADQLTANGTEITATRKVVESESAPAKREVVTLTLGTGKVSRRCVLYDADDTSLPCTSPKGDSDLEVPDLLDTSEARADLRTLVLTLRFRVPGGEREVVRVVPLMR
;
A
#
# COMPACT_ATOMS: atom_id res chain seq x y z
N MET A 1 87.80 52.63 -20.29
CA MET A 1 86.64 52.04 -20.98
C MET A 1 86.66 50.54 -20.74
N ARG A 2 85.71 50.00 -19.97
CA ARG A 2 85.64 48.60 -19.51
C ARG A 2 84.57 47.87 -20.32
N GLN A 3 84.94 46.82 -21.04
CA GLN A 3 84.02 45.81 -21.57
C GLN A 3 84.29 44.52 -20.80
N ASN A 4 83.37 44.15 -19.91
CA ASN A 4 83.34 42.83 -19.30
C ASN A 4 82.10 42.11 -19.82
N ALA A 5 82.32 41.10 -20.63
CA ALA A 5 81.32 40.12 -21.02
C ALA A 5 80.79 39.40 -19.78
N ARG A 6 79.47 39.27 -19.65
CA ARG A 6 78.82 38.32 -18.75
C ARG A 6 77.85 37.49 -19.57
N ASP A 7 78.17 36.21 -19.64
CA ASP A 7 77.41 35.17 -20.33
C ASP A 7 75.98 35.07 -19.81
N PHE A 8 75.03 35.15 -20.73
CA PHE A 8 73.64 34.77 -20.52
C PHE A 8 73.53 33.24 -20.46
N TYR A 9 73.78 32.65 -19.29
CA TYR A 9 73.36 31.27 -19.03
C TYR A 9 71.84 31.22 -18.82
N ARG A 10 71.15 30.92 -19.92
CA ARG A 10 69.76 30.49 -20.02
C ARG A 10 69.57 29.24 -19.14
N ARG A 11 69.11 29.40 -17.89
CA ARG A 11 68.62 28.26 -17.08
C ARG A 11 67.37 27.69 -17.75
N LYS A 12 67.55 26.65 -18.57
CA LYS A 12 66.51 25.66 -18.85
C LYS A 12 66.12 25.04 -17.50
N ARG A 13 64.97 25.42 -16.94
CA ARG A 13 64.29 24.58 -15.95
C ARG A 13 63.84 23.33 -16.69
N GLN A 14 64.42 22.19 -16.35
CA GLN A 14 63.89 20.88 -16.76
C GLN A 14 62.59 20.63 -15.98
N PRO A 15 61.53 20.12 -16.62
CA PRO A 15 60.36 19.64 -15.92
C PRO A 15 60.69 18.24 -15.38
N LYS A 16 61.43 18.20 -14.27
CA LYS A 16 61.38 17.07 -13.36
C LYS A 16 60.54 17.51 -12.18
N ASP A 17 59.68 16.60 -11.73
CA ASP A 17 58.79 16.72 -10.56
C ASP A 17 57.30 16.96 -10.86
N ALA A 18 56.78 16.28 -11.89
CA ALA A 18 55.40 15.79 -11.90
C ALA A 18 55.41 14.29 -12.25
N GLY A 19 56.24 13.53 -11.54
CA GLY A 19 56.38 12.09 -11.72
C GLY A 19 55.26 11.34 -11.04
N VAL A 20 54.01 11.52 -11.47
CA VAL A 20 52.98 10.51 -11.22
C VAL A 20 53.23 9.43 -12.25
N THR A 21 53.66 8.27 -11.79
CA THR A 21 53.89 7.14 -12.68
C THR A 21 52.56 6.70 -13.28
N LEU A 22 52.55 6.21 -14.53
CA LEU A 22 51.33 5.68 -15.18
C LEU A 22 50.64 4.61 -14.29
N VAL A 23 51.45 3.89 -13.51
CA VAL A 23 51.02 2.88 -12.54
C VAL A 23 50.24 3.49 -11.38
N GLU A 24 50.70 4.61 -10.79
CA GLU A 24 49.95 5.31 -9.74
C GLU A 24 48.62 5.86 -10.24
N LEU A 25 48.60 6.34 -11.50
CA LEU A 25 47.39 6.89 -12.11
C LEU A 25 46.35 5.78 -12.37
N LEU A 26 46.80 4.60 -12.84
CA LEU A 26 45.95 3.41 -12.98
C LEU A 26 45.47 2.88 -11.63
N ALA A 27 46.32 2.87 -10.61
CA ALA A 27 45.96 2.44 -9.27
C ALA A 27 44.90 3.36 -8.64
N ALA A 28 45.06 4.68 -8.76
CA ALA A 28 44.08 5.65 -8.27
C ALA A 28 42.73 5.51 -8.99
N LEU A 29 42.74 5.26 -10.30
CA LEU A 29 41.53 5.09 -11.10
C LEU A 29 40.80 3.78 -10.77
N ALA A 30 41.54 2.69 -10.53
CA ALA A 30 40.98 1.42 -10.08
C ALA A 30 40.34 1.54 -8.69
N VAL A 31 41.02 2.18 -7.73
CA VAL A 31 40.49 2.40 -6.37
C VAL A 31 39.26 3.32 -6.41
N GLY A 32 39.30 4.40 -7.19
CA GLY A 32 38.16 5.31 -7.37
C GLY A 32 36.93 4.61 -7.98
N SER A 33 37.15 3.72 -8.94
CA SER A 33 36.07 2.94 -9.58
C SER A 33 35.45 1.94 -8.59
N LEU A 34 36.28 1.26 -7.80
CA LEU A 34 35.83 0.34 -6.76
C LEU A 34 35.06 1.04 -5.64
N LEU A 35 35.49 2.23 -5.24
CA LEU A 35 34.77 3.05 -4.26
C LEU A 35 33.41 3.50 -4.78
N LEU A 36 33.33 3.94 -6.05
CA LEU A 36 32.05 4.32 -6.67
C LEU A 36 31.10 3.13 -6.78
N LEU A 37 31.59 1.96 -7.20
CA LEU A 37 30.80 0.73 -7.25
C LEU A 37 30.34 0.29 -5.85
N GLY A 38 31.20 0.41 -4.84
CA GLY A 38 30.86 0.12 -3.45
C GLY A 38 29.76 1.05 -2.93
N VAL A 39 29.86 2.36 -3.18
CA VAL A 39 28.83 3.32 -2.79
C VAL A 39 27.51 3.04 -3.51
N TYR A 40 27.53 2.71 -4.80
CA TYR A 40 26.32 2.39 -5.57
C TYR A 40 25.63 1.10 -5.10
N ALA A 41 26.42 0.08 -4.73
CA ALA A 41 25.90 -1.16 -4.17
C ALA A 41 25.25 -0.92 -2.81
N ILE A 42 25.89 -0.12 -1.96
CA ILE A 42 25.40 0.24 -0.62
C ILE A 42 24.11 1.07 -0.73
N THR A 43 24.08 2.12 -1.55
CA THR A 43 22.87 2.94 -1.73
C THR A 43 21.73 2.17 -2.37
N GLY A 44 21.99 1.26 -3.31
CA GLY A 44 20.98 0.35 -3.88
C GLY A 44 20.40 -0.66 -2.88
N LEU A 45 21.19 -1.12 -1.91
CA LEU A 45 20.73 -1.96 -0.80
C LEU A 45 19.85 -1.19 0.20
N PHE A 46 20.14 0.10 0.42
CA PHE A 46 19.33 0.93 1.32
C PHE A 46 18.00 1.38 0.70
N THR A 47 17.94 1.64 -0.61
CA THR A 47 16.67 1.99 -1.26
C THR A 47 15.70 0.81 -1.33
N SER A 48 16.20 -0.42 -1.46
CA SER A 48 15.35 -1.61 -1.46
C SER A 48 14.75 -1.91 -0.08
N THR A 49 15.50 -1.74 1.01
CA THR A 49 14.98 -1.97 2.38
C THR A 49 13.96 -0.90 2.82
N ILE A 50 14.21 0.37 2.50
CA ILE A 50 13.27 1.47 2.82
C ILE A 50 11.96 1.36 2.02
N GLY A 51 12.04 0.91 0.77
CA GLY A 51 10.87 0.69 -0.09
C GLY A 51 9.95 -0.43 0.41
N VAL A 52 10.51 -1.49 0.99
CA VAL A 52 9.73 -2.60 1.56
C VAL A 52 9.01 -2.17 2.83
N GLU A 53 9.67 -1.49 3.78
CA GLU A 53 9.00 -1.02 5.00
C GLU A 53 7.86 -0.02 4.71
N HIS A 54 8.03 0.85 3.71
CA HIS A 54 6.97 1.79 3.33
C HIS A 54 5.78 1.08 2.68
N ALA A 55 6.05 0.07 1.86
CA ALA A 55 4.99 -0.77 1.28
C ALA A 55 4.23 -1.53 2.38
N GLU A 56 4.91 -2.08 3.38
CA GLU A 56 4.27 -2.79 4.49
C GLU A 56 3.31 -1.89 5.29
N ARG A 57 3.75 -0.68 5.68
CA ARG A 57 2.87 0.27 6.39
C ARG A 57 1.70 0.73 5.55
N SER A 58 1.85 0.80 4.22
CA SER A 58 0.75 1.15 3.30
C SER A 58 -0.34 0.08 3.31
N ILE A 59 0.06 -1.20 3.27
CA ILE A 59 -0.87 -2.34 3.26
C ILE A 59 -1.66 -2.39 4.56
N ASP A 60 -1.00 -2.26 5.71
CA ASP A 60 -1.71 -2.33 6.99
C ASP A 60 -2.76 -1.22 7.11
N ARG A 61 -2.46 0.00 6.63
CA ARG A 61 -3.43 1.09 6.57
C ARG A 61 -4.61 0.79 5.63
N GLN A 62 -4.33 0.20 4.47
CA GLN A 62 -5.37 -0.19 3.51
C GLN A 62 -6.25 -1.31 4.06
N ALA A 63 -5.66 -2.34 4.67
CA ALA A 63 -6.36 -3.41 5.35
C ALA A 63 -7.25 -2.87 6.48
N ASP A 64 -6.73 -1.95 7.29
CA ASP A 64 -7.50 -1.34 8.37
C ASP A 64 -8.63 -0.45 7.84
N ALA A 65 -8.42 0.25 6.72
CA ALA A 65 -9.47 1.02 6.06
C ALA A 65 -10.60 0.11 5.54
N VAL A 66 -10.25 -1.02 4.91
CA VAL A 66 -11.22 -2.06 4.49
C VAL A 66 -11.99 -2.57 5.69
N VAL A 67 -11.30 -2.96 6.76
CA VAL A 67 -11.93 -3.46 7.99
C VAL A 67 -12.89 -2.43 8.56
N GLN A 68 -12.48 -1.17 8.73
CA GLN A 68 -13.34 -0.13 9.26
C GLN A 68 -14.55 0.14 8.36
N PHE A 69 -14.38 0.10 7.04
CA PHE A 69 -15.48 0.28 6.10
C PHE A 69 -16.50 -0.87 6.18
N VAL A 70 -16.00 -2.11 6.25
CA VAL A 70 -16.83 -3.30 6.41
C VAL A 70 -17.54 -3.27 7.76
N GLU A 71 -16.81 -3.08 8.86
CA GLU A 71 -17.33 -3.01 10.22
C GLU A 71 -18.45 -1.98 10.32
N ARG A 72 -18.21 -0.75 9.86
CA ARG A 72 -19.24 0.30 9.87
C ARG A 72 -20.44 -0.10 9.03
N SER A 73 -20.27 -0.83 7.94
CA SER A 73 -21.37 -1.21 7.05
C SER A 73 -22.26 -2.30 7.65
N VAL A 74 -21.71 -3.17 8.49
CA VAL A 74 -22.41 -4.35 9.02
C VAL A 74 -22.79 -4.24 10.51
N LYS A 75 -22.33 -3.20 11.20
CA LYS A 75 -22.51 -3.01 12.66
C LYS A 75 -23.97 -3.14 13.13
N ASP A 76 -24.91 -2.63 12.35
CA ASP A 76 -26.33 -2.55 12.74
C ASP A 76 -27.15 -3.71 12.15
N ALA A 77 -26.49 -4.78 11.69
CA ALA A 77 -27.15 -5.91 11.03
C ALA A 77 -27.67 -6.93 12.05
N ASP A 78 -28.90 -7.40 11.84
CA ASP A 78 -29.49 -8.49 12.61
C ASP A 78 -28.96 -9.86 12.14
N GLN A 79 -28.67 -9.95 10.83
CA GLN A 79 -28.15 -11.14 10.17
C GLN A 79 -26.97 -10.77 9.27
N LEU A 80 -25.95 -11.63 9.25
CA LEU A 80 -24.79 -11.48 8.40
C LEU A 80 -24.48 -12.81 7.73
N THR A 81 -24.24 -12.77 6.42
CA THR A 81 -23.76 -13.90 5.63
C THR A 81 -22.57 -13.45 4.78
N ALA A 82 -21.54 -14.27 4.70
CA ALA A 82 -20.40 -14.01 3.83
C ALA A 82 -20.21 -15.20 2.88
N ASN A 83 -19.96 -14.93 1.60
CA ASN A 83 -19.75 -15.91 0.56
C ASN A 83 -18.63 -15.45 -0.37
N GLY A 84 -17.41 -15.97 -0.15
CA GLY A 84 -16.24 -15.59 -0.92
C GLY A 84 -15.94 -14.09 -0.76
N THR A 85 -16.20 -13.32 -1.81
CA THR A 85 -15.94 -11.87 -1.87
C THR A 85 -17.15 -11.00 -1.53
N GLU A 86 -18.32 -11.61 -1.33
CA GLU A 86 -19.57 -10.91 -1.04
C GLU A 86 -19.96 -11.07 0.44
N ILE A 87 -20.34 -9.96 1.07
CA ILE A 87 -20.85 -9.95 2.45
C ILE A 87 -22.21 -9.27 2.43
N THR A 88 -23.24 -10.00 2.86
CA THR A 88 -24.61 -9.51 2.92
C THR A 88 -25.04 -9.37 4.37
N ALA A 89 -25.34 -8.13 4.75
CA ALA A 89 -25.85 -7.72 6.04
C ALA A 89 -27.33 -7.36 5.90
N THR A 90 -28.19 -8.01 6.69
CA THR A 90 -29.63 -7.73 6.69
C THR A 90 -30.04 -7.17 8.04
N ARG A 91 -30.84 -6.10 8.00
CA ARG A 91 -31.42 -5.43 9.16
C ARG A 91 -32.93 -5.32 8.99
N LYS A 92 -33.69 -5.60 10.04
CA LYS A 92 -35.12 -5.35 10.11
C LYS A 92 -35.37 -3.88 10.46
N VAL A 93 -36.19 -3.22 9.65
CA VAL A 93 -36.61 -1.83 9.85
C VAL A 93 -38.10 -1.84 10.19
N VAL A 94 -38.43 -1.36 11.39
CA VAL A 94 -39.81 -1.24 11.87
C VAL A 94 -40.11 0.23 12.10
N GLU A 95 -41.01 0.80 11.29
CA GLU A 95 -41.37 2.22 11.36
C GLU A 95 -42.36 2.52 12.50
N SER A 96 -43.24 1.58 12.81
CA SER A 96 -44.17 1.63 13.96
C SER A 96 -44.64 0.22 14.31
N GLU A 97 -45.21 0.04 15.50
CA GLU A 97 -45.65 -1.26 16.03
C GLU A 97 -46.73 -1.94 15.15
N SER A 98 -47.50 -1.15 14.40
CA SER A 98 -48.55 -1.62 13.48
C SER A 98 -48.12 -1.67 12.01
N ALA A 99 -46.95 -1.12 11.65
CA ALA A 99 -46.51 -1.09 10.26
C ALA A 99 -45.87 -2.44 9.86
N PRO A 100 -46.06 -2.88 8.61
CA PRO A 100 -45.36 -4.04 8.10
C PRO A 100 -43.84 -3.80 8.17
N ALA A 101 -43.11 -4.79 8.67
CA ALA A 101 -41.66 -4.69 8.79
C ALA A 101 -41.01 -4.67 7.40
N LYS A 102 -40.06 -3.78 7.21
CA LYS A 102 -39.20 -3.70 6.03
C LYS A 102 -37.87 -4.38 6.34
N ARG A 103 -37.14 -4.80 5.30
CA ARG A 103 -35.78 -5.37 5.45
C ARG A 103 -34.79 -4.53 4.65
N GLU A 104 -33.80 -3.98 5.33
CA GLU A 104 -32.68 -3.29 4.71
C GLU A 104 -31.56 -4.31 4.48
N VAL A 105 -31.10 -4.42 3.24
CA VAL A 105 -30.04 -5.34 2.83
C VAL A 105 -28.86 -4.52 2.33
N VAL A 106 -27.73 -4.69 2.98
CA VAL A 106 -26.44 -4.10 2.61
C VAL A 106 -25.55 -5.21 2.05
N THR A 107 -25.17 -5.09 0.80
CA THR A 107 -24.22 -5.99 0.13
C THR A 107 -22.90 -5.29 -0.04
N LEU A 108 -21.83 -5.88 0.51
CA LEU A 108 -20.45 -5.47 0.28
C LEU A 108 -19.81 -6.43 -0.71
N THR A 109 -19.14 -5.88 -1.71
CA THR A 109 -18.38 -6.66 -2.70
C THR A 109 -16.92 -6.24 -2.62
N LEU A 110 -16.06 -7.16 -2.21
CA LEU A 110 -14.62 -6.94 -2.08
C LEU A 110 -13.92 -7.38 -3.37
N GLY A 111 -13.71 -6.42 -4.27
CA GLY A 111 -13.09 -6.63 -5.57
C GLY A 111 -11.65 -6.14 -5.64
N THR A 112 -11.01 -6.40 -6.77
CA THR A 112 -9.69 -5.85 -7.06
C THR A 112 -9.74 -4.33 -7.09
N GLY A 113 -8.89 -3.69 -6.29
CA GLY A 113 -8.76 -2.25 -6.21
C GLY A 113 -9.85 -1.55 -5.40
N LYS A 114 -10.89 -2.26 -4.93
CA LYS A 114 -12.12 -1.61 -4.48
C LYS A 114 -12.99 -2.46 -3.57
N VAL A 115 -13.62 -1.84 -2.58
CA VAL A 115 -14.74 -2.42 -1.82
C VAL A 115 -15.99 -1.59 -2.07
N SER A 116 -16.98 -2.21 -2.73
CA SER A 116 -18.25 -1.56 -3.05
C SER A 116 -19.30 -1.90 -2.00
N ARG A 117 -20.13 -0.93 -1.63
CA ARG A 117 -21.29 -1.07 -0.76
C ARG A 117 -22.54 -0.72 -1.54
N ARG A 118 -23.48 -1.65 -1.58
CA ARG A 118 -24.82 -1.45 -2.10
C ARG A 118 -25.83 -1.61 -0.99
N CYS A 119 -26.83 -0.75 -0.93
CA CYS A 119 -27.90 -0.82 0.04
C CYS A 119 -29.26 -0.74 -0.63
N VAL A 120 -30.15 -1.66 -0.27
CA VAL A 120 -31.52 -1.72 -0.77
C VAL A 120 -32.46 -1.94 0.40
N LEU A 121 -33.56 -1.19 0.46
CA LEU A 121 -34.65 -1.46 1.39
C LEU A 121 -35.72 -2.26 0.63
N TYR A 122 -36.21 -3.34 1.20
CA TYR A 122 -37.36 -4.07 0.70
C TYR A 122 -38.54 -3.90 1.64
N ASP A 123 -39.70 -3.61 1.08
CA ASP A 123 -40.96 -3.67 1.83
C ASP A 123 -41.45 -5.12 2.00
N ALA A 124 -42.65 -5.27 2.57
CA ALA A 124 -43.24 -6.59 2.83
C ALA A 124 -43.63 -7.35 1.55
N ASP A 125 -43.76 -6.65 0.42
CA ASP A 125 -44.07 -7.23 -0.89
C ASP A 125 -42.80 -7.44 -1.74
N ASP A 126 -41.62 -7.33 -1.11
CA ASP A 126 -40.30 -7.41 -1.76
C ASP A 126 -40.05 -6.35 -2.85
N THR A 127 -40.74 -5.22 -2.75
CA THR A 127 -40.48 -4.08 -3.63
C THR A 127 -39.22 -3.34 -3.16
N SER A 128 -38.31 -3.11 -4.10
CA SER A 128 -37.08 -2.35 -3.85
C SER A 128 -37.41 -0.87 -3.66
N LEU A 129 -37.01 -0.33 -2.52
CA LEU A 129 -37.10 1.05 -2.12
C LEU A 129 -35.70 1.64 -1.87
N PRO A 130 -35.56 2.98 -1.91
CA PRO A 130 -34.32 3.63 -1.51
C PRO A 130 -33.94 3.25 -0.07
N CYS A 131 -32.65 2.96 0.12
CA CYS A 131 -32.10 2.62 1.42
C CYS A 131 -32.26 3.77 2.43
N THR A 132 -32.53 3.42 3.69
CA THR A 132 -32.66 4.40 4.78
C THR A 132 -31.34 4.66 5.51
N SER A 133 -30.36 3.77 5.36
CA SER A 133 -29.04 3.95 5.95
C SER A 133 -28.37 5.23 5.39
N PRO A 134 -27.88 6.13 6.24
CA PRO A 134 -27.26 7.40 5.82
C PRO A 134 -25.96 7.19 5.02
N LYS A 135 -25.40 5.99 5.03
CA LYS A 135 -24.18 5.62 4.31
C LYS A 135 -24.43 5.42 2.80
N GLY A 136 -25.67 5.11 2.40
CA GLY A 136 -26.05 4.90 0.99
C GLY A 136 -25.15 3.94 0.21
N ASP A 137 -25.30 3.94 -1.11
CA ASP A 137 -24.32 3.25 -1.95
C ASP A 137 -22.99 4.00 -1.89
N SER A 138 -21.90 3.27 -1.66
CA SER A 138 -20.57 3.88 -1.49
C SER A 138 -19.46 2.94 -1.89
N ASP A 139 -18.33 3.51 -2.25
CA ASP A 139 -17.19 2.79 -2.77
C ASP A 139 -15.94 3.23 -2.01
N LEU A 140 -15.17 2.25 -1.54
CA LEU A 140 -13.84 2.46 -0.98
C LEU A 140 -12.80 2.02 -2.01
N GLU A 141 -12.01 2.96 -2.51
CA GLU A 141 -10.86 2.66 -3.37
C GLU A 141 -9.70 2.13 -2.51
N VAL A 142 -9.18 0.96 -2.87
CA VAL A 142 -8.11 0.25 -2.18
C VAL A 142 -7.14 -0.28 -3.24
N PRO A 143 -6.24 0.57 -3.79
CA PRO A 143 -5.53 0.29 -5.03
C PRO A 143 -4.68 -0.99 -5.02
N ASP A 144 -4.13 -1.34 -3.86
CA ASP A 144 -3.28 -2.51 -3.73
C ASP A 144 -4.07 -3.79 -3.41
N LEU A 145 -5.38 -3.71 -3.16
CA LEU A 145 -6.22 -4.88 -2.92
C LEU A 145 -6.36 -5.71 -4.21
N LEU A 146 -6.01 -6.98 -4.15
CA LEU A 146 -6.16 -7.92 -5.25
C LEU A 146 -7.54 -8.57 -5.20
N ASP A 147 -7.85 -9.22 -4.08
CA ASP A 147 -9.13 -9.84 -3.83
C ASP A 147 -9.32 -10.07 -2.32
N THR A 148 -10.47 -10.62 -1.98
CA THR A 148 -10.62 -11.41 -0.76
C THR A 148 -10.48 -12.88 -1.12
N SER A 149 -9.49 -13.56 -0.57
CA SER A 149 -9.39 -15.02 -0.73
C SER A 149 -10.50 -15.72 0.03
N GLU A 150 -10.97 -15.13 1.13
CA GLU A 150 -12.04 -15.69 1.93
C GLU A 150 -12.70 -14.65 2.86
N ALA A 151 -14.04 -14.61 2.89
CA ALA A 151 -14.81 -13.96 3.94
C ALA A 151 -15.71 -15.00 4.63
N ARG A 152 -15.59 -15.12 5.96
CA ARG A 152 -16.41 -16.02 6.78
C ARG A 152 -17.11 -15.22 7.87
N ALA A 153 -18.43 -15.34 7.94
CA ALA A 153 -19.24 -14.73 8.98
C ALA A 153 -19.73 -15.80 9.96
N ASP A 154 -19.56 -15.53 11.25
CA ASP A 154 -20.24 -16.22 12.35
C ASP A 154 -21.05 -15.18 13.15
N LEU A 155 -21.90 -15.63 14.08
CA LEU A 155 -22.85 -14.84 14.87
C LEU A 155 -22.24 -13.63 15.60
N ARG A 156 -20.91 -13.59 15.80
CA ARG A 156 -20.19 -12.56 16.55
C ARG A 156 -18.93 -12.04 15.88
N THR A 157 -18.49 -12.66 14.78
CA THR A 157 -17.21 -12.32 14.15
C THR A 157 -17.30 -12.49 12.66
N LEU A 158 -16.73 -11.53 11.94
CA LEU A 158 -16.47 -11.63 10.52
C LEU A 158 -14.96 -11.74 10.31
N VAL A 159 -14.51 -12.83 9.72
CA VAL A 159 -13.11 -13.05 9.37
C VAL A 159 -12.94 -12.71 7.89
N LEU A 160 -12.00 -11.81 7.61
CA LEU A 160 -11.63 -11.36 6.28
C LEU A 160 -10.20 -11.77 6.00
N THR A 161 -9.99 -12.47 4.90
CA THR A 161 -8.66 -12.77 4.36
C THR A 161 -8.46 -11.93 3.11
N LEU A 162 -7.64 -10.89 3.23
CA LEU A 162 -7.40 -9.88 2.21
C LEU A 162 -6.05 -10.14 1.52
N ARG A 163 -6.01 -10.11 0.19
CA ARG A 163 -4.74 -10.22 -0.54
C ARG A 163 -4.37 -8.89 -1.16
N PHE A 164 -3.14 -8.47 -0.95
CA PHE A 164 -2.60 -7.21 -1.42
C PHE A 164 -1.40 -7.43 -2.33
N ARG A 165 -1.28 -6.56 -3.34
CA ARG A 165 -0.09 -6.46 -4.18
C ARG A 165 1.00 -5.71 -3.43
N VAL A 166 2.21 -6.25 -3.44
CA VAL A 166 3.38 -5.65 -2.79
C VAL A 166 4.59 -5.68 -3.71
N PRO A 167 5.59 -4.81 -3.52
CA PRO A 167 6.86 -4.93 -4.22
C PRO A 167 7.46 -6.32 -3.96
N GLY A 168 7.64 -7.11 -5.02
CA GLY A 168 8.21 -8.47 -4.92
C GLY A 168 7.19 -9.61 -4.77
N GLY A 169 5.87 -9.34 -4.77
CA GLY A 169 4.87 -10.41 -4.80
C GLY A 169 3.49 -10.02 -4.29
N GLU A 170 2.91 -10.91 -3.50
CA GLU A 170 1.58 -10.74 -2.89
C GLU A 170 1.69 -10.98 -1.38
N ARG A 171 0.81 -10.34 -0.63
CA ARG A 171 0.72 -10.51 0.82
C ARG A 171 -0.72 -10.76 1.22
N GLU A 172 -0.92 -11.77 2.06
CA GLU A 172 -2.21 -12.08 2.65
C GLU A 172 -2.30 -11.53 4.06
N VAL A 173 -3.43 -10.89 4.38
CA VAL A 173 -3.69 -10.23 5.65
C VAL A 173 -5.03 -10.72 6.17
N VAL A 174 -4.99 -11.43 7.30
CA VAL A 174 -6.19 -11.88 7.99
C VAL A 174 -6.61 -10.80 9.00
N ARG A 175 -7.87 -10.41 8.97
CA ARG A 175 -8.48 -9.47 9.92
C ARG A 175 -9.75 -10.06 10.49
N VAL A 176 -9.93 -9.91 11.80
CA VAL A 176 -11.11 -10.34 12.52
C VAL A 176 -11.88 -9.09 12.92
N VAL A 177 -13.11 -8.98 12.43
CA VAL A 177 -14.02 -7.88 12.73
C VAL A 177 -15.01 -8.37 13.79
N PRO A 178 -14.96 -7.85 15.03
CA PRO A 178 -15.94 -8.18 16.03
C PRO A 178 -17.28 -7.54 15.69
N LEU A 179 -18.33 -8.35 15.61
CA LEU A 179 -19.69 -7.90 15.42
C LEU A 179 -20.31 -7.78 16.82
N MET A 180 -20.12 -6.62 17.45
CA MET A 180 -20.77 -6.34 18.74
C MET A 180 -22.29 -6.29 18.51
N ARG A 181 -23.02 -7.20 19.16
CA ARG A 181 -24.46 -7.09 19.37
C ARG A 181 -24.74 -6.23 20.59
#